data_AF-A0A940NE13-F1
#
_entry.id   AF-A0A940NE13-F1
#
_cell.length_a   1.000
_cell.length_b   1.000
_cell.length_c   1.000
_cell.angle_alpha   90.00
_cell.angle_beta   90.00
_cell.angle_gamma   90.00
#
_symmetry.space_group_name_H-M   'P 1'
#
loop_
_entity.id
_entity.type
_entity.pdbx_description
1 polymer ?
#
loop_
_entity_poly.entity_id
_entity_poly.type
_entity_poly.pdbx_seq_one_letter_code
_entity_poly.pdbx_strand_id
1 'polypeptide(L)'
;MPVSQMKNLYRGPASRDTASGHCLARATPGESVAGRRTENDATDSNALAVVFYKEILDHCGFPHQCELMRVSISPAVQEEAVIDAIHKFERLQRVSHWKCAADGYAVVRGTPRGN
;
A
#
# COMPACT_ATOMS: atom_id res chain seq x y z
N MET A 1 -6.57 27.13 -8.86
CA MET A 1 -7.96 26.75 -8.56
C MET A 1 -7.94 25.37 -7.90
N PRO A 2 -8.07 25.21 -6.56
CA PRO A 2 -8.12 23.88 -5.96
C PRO A 2 -9.57 23.40 -5.79
N VAL A 3 -9.89 22.23 -6.35
CA VAL A 3 -11.19 21.58 -6.18
C VAL A 3 -11.13 20.73 -4.92
N SER A 4 -11.54 21.34 -3.81
CA SER A 4 -11.91 20.66 -2.57
C SER A 4 -13.30 20.05 -2.74
N GLN A 5 -13.50 18.75 -2.51
CA GLN A 5 -14.72 18.19 -1.87
C GLN A 5 -14.58 16.67 -1.64
N MET A 6 -14.32 16.32 -0.39
CA MET A 6 -14.47 15.00 0.24
C MET A 6 -15.89 14.93 0.83
N LYS A 7 -16.72 13.95 0.47
CA LYS A 7 -18.04 13.72 1.09
C LYS A 7 -18.45 12.25 1.05
N ASN A 8 -17.94 11.44 1.99
CA ASN A 8 -18.54 10.14 2.29
C ASN A 8 -19.22 10.21 3.67
N LEU A 9 -20.51 10.53 3.62
CA LEU A 9 -21.46 10.47 4.72
C LEU A 9 -22.18 9.12 4.65
N TYR A 10 -21.84 8.18 5.53
CA TYR A 10 -22.81 7.19 6.01
C TYR A 10 -22.53 6.84 7.48
N ARG A 11 -23.57 7.00 8.30
CA ARG A 11 -23.61 6.89 9.76
C ARG A 11 -24.47 5.69 10.16
N GLY A 12 -23.93 4.87 11.07
CA GLY A 12 -24.65 4.16 12.15
C GLY A 12 -24.74 2.62 12.04
N PRO A 13 -25.09 1.89 13.13
CA PRO A 13 -25.11 2.25 14.55
C PRO A 13 -24.34 1.26 15.47
N ALA A 14 -24.33 1.56 16.76
CA ALA A 14 -23.63 0.90 17.87
C ALA A 14 -24.12 -0.53 18.22
N SER A 15 -23.24 -1.34 18.80
CA SER A 15 -23.62 -2.40 19.75
C SER A 15 -22.60 -2.53 20.88
N ARG A 16 -23.12 -2.54 22.11
CA ARG A 16 -22.43 -2.81 23.38
C ARG A 16 -22.34 -4.32 23.57
N ASP A 17 -21.26 -4.80 24.17
CA ASP A 17 -21.33 -5.91 25.14
C ASP A 17 -20.18 -5.84 26.15
N THR A 18 -20.49 -6.29 27.36
CA THR A 18 -19.74 -6.12 28.62
C THR A 18 -19.38 -7.49 29.19
N ALA A 19 -18.14 -7.71 29.63
CA ALA A 19 -17.71 -8.67 30.68
C ALA A 19 -16.17 -8.56 30.81
N SER A 20 -15.58 -8.03 31.88
CA SER A 20 -15.41 -8.57 33.25
C SER A 20 -14.55 -9.84 33.34
N GLY A 21 -13.35 -9.70 33.92
CA GLY A 21 -12.41 -10.79 34.23
C GLY A 21 -11.16 -10.29 34.97
N HIS A 22 -11.27 -10.09 36.29
CA HIS A 22 -10.20 -10.11 37.31
C HIS A 22 -9.41 -11.45 37.25
N CYS A 23 -8.15 -11.71 37.67
CA CYS A 23 -7.12 -11.00 38.44
C CYS A 23 -5.76 -11.77 38.34
N LEU A 24 -4.64 -11.02 38.29
CA LEU A 24 -3.32 -11.15 38.96
C LEU A 24 -2.47 -12.46 39.02
N ALA A 25 -1.20 -12.26 38.61
CA ALA A 25 0.08 -12.57 39.30
C ALA A 25 0.96 -13.79 38.88
N ARG A 26 2.03 -13.43 38.14
CA ARG A 26 3.47 -13.61 38.41
C ARG A 26 4.12 -15.02 38.40
N ALA A 27 5.08 -15.20 37.48
CA ALA A 27 6.32 -15.95 37.70
C ALA A 27 7.43 -15.49 36.72
N THR A 28 8.64 -15.27 37.22
CA THR A 28 9.94 -15.17 36.50
C THR A 28 10.97 -15.93 37.35
N PRO A 29 12.20 -16.20 36.87
CA PRO A 29 12.68 -16.64 35.55
C PRO A 29 13.55 -17.92 35.65
N GLY A 30 13.87 -18.58 34.53
CA GLY A 30 14.84 -19.68 34.49
C GLY A 30 15.36 -20.00 33.08
N GLU A 31 16.65 -19.68 32.87
CA GLU A 31 17.67 -20.18 31.93
C GLU A 31 17.28 -20.94 30.64
N SER A 32 17.61 -20.40 29.45
CA SER A 32 18.89 -20.54 28.71
C SER A 32 19.08 -21.89 28.02
N VAL A 33 19.09 -21.89 26.68
CA VAL A 33 20.13 -22.53 25.84
C VAL A 33 19.93 -22.10 24.39
N ALA A 34 21.05 -21.70 23.78
CA ALA A 34 21.19 -21.21 22.43
C ALA A 34 20.67 -22.21 21.38
N GLY A 35 19.83 -21.72 20.49
CA GLY A 35 19.34 -22.44 19.32
C GLY A 35 18.97 -21.48 18.22
N ARG A 36 20.00 -20.89 17.59
CA ARG A 36 20.01 -20.30 16.24
C ARG A 36 18.67 -19.69 15.80
N ARG A 37 18.46 -18.40 16.10
CA ARG A 37 17.52 -17.55 15.36
C ARG A 37 17.99 -17.50 13.90
N THR A 38 17.50 -18.42 13.09
CA THR A 38 17.05 -18.04 11.76
C THR A 38 15.65 -17.49 11.97
N GLU A 39 15.58 -16.20 12.31
CA GLU A 39 14.45 -15.39 11.91
C GLU A 39 14.47 -15.44 10.38
N ASN A 40 13.85 -16.47 9.82
CA ASN A 40 13.33 -16.40 8.47
C ASN A 40 12.24 -15.34 8.57
N ASP A 41 12.71 -14.10 8.40
CA ASP A 41 11.94 -12.89 8.25
C ASP A 41 10.71 -13.24 7.41
N ALA A 42 9.56 -13.11 8.04
CA ALA A 42 8.29 -13.46 7.45
C ALA A 42 8.13 -12.61 6.20
N THR A 43 8.49 -13.21 5.06
CA THR A 43 8.42 -12.69 3.70
C THR A 43 7.25 -11.73 3.57
N ASP A 44 7.57 -10.45 3.50
CA ASP A 44 6.80 -9.22 3.25
C ASP A 44 5.40 -9.42 2.59
N SER A 45 4.51 -10.17 3.26
CA SER A 45 3.31 -10.75 2.64
C SER A 45 2.20 -9.73 2.40
N ASN A 46 2.44 -8.49 2.83
CA ASN A 46 1.54 -7.36 2.69
C ASN A 46 2.20 -6.17 2.00
N ALA A 47 3.36 -6.35 1.36
CA ALA A 47 3.94 -5.29 0.54
C ALA A 47 2.90 -4.84 -0.50
N LEU A 48 2.58 -3.55 -0.55
CA LEU A 48 1.75 -2.97 -1.58
C LEU A 48 2.63 -2.11 -2.48
N ALA A 49 2.20 -1.92 -3.72
CA ALA A 49 2.83 -0.98 -4.62
C ALA A 49 1.79 -0.23 -5.45
N VAL A 50 2.08 1.04 -5.73
CA VAL A 50 1.35 1.83 -6.72
C VAL A 50 2.11 1.74 -8.04
N VAL A 51 1.43 1.28 -9.08
CA VAL A 51 1.96 1.14 -10.44
C VAL A 51 1.29 2.17 -11.32
N PHE A 52 2.06 3.13 -11.82
CA PHE A 52 1.62 4.14 -12.78
C PHE A 52 1.78 3.59 -14.19
N TYR A 53 0.79 3.81 -15.06
CA TYR A 53 0.83 3.29 -16.43
C TYR A 53 0.42 4.32 -17.48
N LYS A 54 0.87 4.06 -18.69
CA LYS A 54 0.38 4.68 -19.92
C LYS A 54 -0.48 3.66 -20.66
N GLU A 55 -1.62 4.08 -21.20
CA GLU A 55 -2.40 3.27 -22.11
C GLU A 55 -1.92 3.54 -23.53
N ILE A 56 -1.52 2.49 -24.23
CA ILE A 56 -1.17 2.52 -25.65
C ILE A 56 -2.01 1.49 -26.40
N LEU A 57 -2.29 1.76 -27.67
CA LEU A 57 -2.96 0.77 -28.51
C LEU A 57 -1.91 -0.14 -29.16
N ASP A 58 -2.18 -1.45 -29.17
CA ASP A 58 -1.39 -2.39 -29.95
C ASP A 58 -1.70 -2.28 -31.46
N HIS A 59 -1.04 -3.10 -32.27
CA HIS A 59 -1.21 -3.12 -33.73
C HIS A 59 -2.62 -3.55 -34.18
N CYS A 60 -3.41 -4.16 -33.30
CA CYS A 60 -4.79 -4.54 -33.53
C CYS A 60 -5.79 -3.50 -32.98
N GLY A 61 -5.30 -2.43 -32.36
CA GLY A 61 -6.13 -1.39 -31.75
C GLY A 61 -6.63 -1.73 -30.34
N PHE A 62 -6.10 -2.77 -29.68
CA PHE A 62 -6.47 -3.09 -28.31
C PHE A 62 -5.63 -2.30 -27.30
N PRO A 63 -6.23 -1.82 -26.19
CA PRO A 63 -5.51 -1.08 -25.17
C PRO A 63 -4.54 -1.99 -24.41
N HIS A 64 -3.33 -1.49 -24.19
CA HIS A 64 -2.26 -2.12 -23.42
C HIS A 64 -1.70 -1.12 -22.40
N GLN A 65 -1.52 -1.59 -21.17
CA GLN A 65 -0.97 -0.77 -20.09
C GLN A 65 0.53 -0.98 -19.98
N CYS A 66 1.31 0.06 -20.31
CA CYS A 66 2.75 0.08 -20.10
C CYS A 66 3.08 0.68 -18.73
N GLU A 67 3.76 -0.08 -17.88
CA GLU A 67 4.26 0.40 -16.58
C GLU A 67 5.29 1.52 -16.78
N LEU A 68 5.00 2.69 -16.21
CA LEU A 68 5.89 3.86 -16.21
C LEU A 68 6.75 3.90 -14.94
N MET A 69 6.15 3.59 -13.79
CA MET A 69 6.82 3.66 -12.50
C MET A 69 6.09 2.81 -11.47
N ARG A 70 6.84 2.22 -10.55
CA ARG A 70 6.32 1.48 -9.39
C ARG A 70 6.87 2.07 -8.09
N VAL A 71 5.98 2.27 -7.13
CA VAL A 71 6.31 2.79 -5.80
C VAL A 71 5.81 1.82 -4.75
N SER A 72 6.71 1.20 -4.00
CA SER A 72 6.33 0.41 -2.82
C SER A 72 5.73 1.32 -1.76
N ILE A 73 4.61 0.90 -1.17
CA ILE A 73 3.87 1.63 -0.15
C ILE A 73 3.53 0.72 1.03
N SER A 74 3.42 1.32 2.21
CA SER A 74 2.96 0.60 3.41
C SER A 74 1.45 0.36 3.34
N PRO A 75 0.96 -0.85 3.66
CA PRO A 75 -0.46 -1.18 3.66
C PRO A 75 -1.27 -0.48 4.77
N ALA A 76 -0.60 0.06 5.80
CA ALA A 76 -1.27 0.63 6.97
C ALA A 76 -2.06 1.93 6.67
N VAL A 77 -1.62 2.71 5.68
CA VAL A 77 -2.27 3.99 5.30
C VAL A 77 -2.29 4.16 3.79
N GLN A 78 -3.11 3.34 3.12
CA GLN A 78 -3.11 3.24 1.66
C GLN A 78 -3.39 4.58 0.95
N GLU A 79 -4.35 5.37 1.41
CA GLU A 79 -4.74 6.63 0.74
C GLU A 79 -3.62 7.67 0.78
N GLU A 80 -3.07 7.96 1.96
CA GLU A 80 -1.93 8.88 2.11
C GLU A 80 -0.72 8.39 1.33
N ALA A 81 -0.44 7.08 1.36
CA ALA A 81 0.67 6.51 0.63
C ALA A 81 0.49 6.57 -0.90
N VAL A 82 -0.75 6.48 -1.40
CA VAL A 82 -1.07 6.70 -2.82
C VAL A 82 -0.84 8.16 -3.21
N ILE A 83 -1.29 9.10 -2.38
CA ILE A 83 -1.05 10.55 -2.62
C ILE A 83 0.44 10.84 -2.67
N ASP A 84 1.22 10.29 -1.74
CA ASP A 84 2.68 10.44 -1.73
C ASP A 84 3.34 9.82 -2.97
N ALA A 85 2.84 8.66 -3.41
CA ALA A 85 3.30 8.02 -4.63
C ALA A 85 3.01 8.87 -5.88
N ILE A 86 1.83 9.52 -5.95
CA ILE A 86 1.46 10.44 -7.04
C ILE A 86 2.42 11.64 -7.05
N HIS A 87 2.61 12.31 -5.92
CA HIS A 87 3.53 13.44 -5.86
C HIS A 87 4.97 13.03 -6.20
N LYS A 88 5.40 11.83 -5.81
CA LYS A 88 6.71 11.28 -6.18
C LYS A 88 6.80 11.06 -7.69
N PHE A 89 5.78 10.48 -8.31
CA PHE A 89 5.70 10.29 -9.76
C PHE A 89 5.81 11.64 -10.49
N GLU A 90 4.99 12.61 -10.12
CA GLU A 90 4.94 13.92 -10.77
C GLU A 90 6.29 14.65 -10.72
N ARG A 91 6.95 14.63 -9.55
CA ARG A 91 8.27 15.24 -9.39
C ARG A 91 9.34 14.55 -10.23
N LEU A 92 9.40 13.21 -10.20
CA LEU A 92 10.44 12.46 -10.91
C LEU A 92 10.25 12.50 -12.44
N GLN A 93 9.01 12.40 -12.91
CA GLN A 93 8.67 12.49 -14.32
C GLN A 93 8.62 13.95 -14.82
N ARG A 94 8.80 14.93 -13.93
CA ARG A 94 8.73 16.37 -14.22
C ARG A 94 7.46 16.71 -15.00
N VAL A 95 6.32 16.22 -14.50
CA VAL A 95 5.04 16.30 -15.21
C VAL A 95 4.68 17.77 -15.41
N SER A 96 4.90 18.25 -16.62
CA SER A 96 4.69 19.64 -17.03
C SER A 96 3.68 19.75 -18.17
N HIS A 97 3.35 18.63 -18.80
CA HIS A 97 2.37 18.52 -19.88
C HIS A 97 1.69 17.15 -19.86
N TRP A 98 0.48 17.07 -20.43
CA TRP A 98 -0.32 15.84 -20.43
C TRP A 98 0.39 14.62 -21.06
N LYS A 99 1.31 14.84 -22.01
CA LYS A 99 2.05 13.73 -22.66
C LYS A 99 2.97 12.94 -21.71
N CYS A 100 3.46 13.54 -20.63
CA CYS A 100 4.31 12.88 -19.63
C CYS A 100 3.54 12.46 -18.37
N ALA A 101 2.24 12.77 -18.30
CA ALA A 101 1.39 12.25 -17.25
C ALA A 101 1.11 10.75 -17.48
N ALA A 102 0.93 10.01 -16.39
CA ALA A 102 0.33 8.69 -16.44
C ALA A 102 -1.16 8.82 -16.82
N ASP A 103 -1.69 7.82 -17.50
CA ASP A 103 -3.13 7.77 -17.82
C ASP A 103 -3.92 7.19 -16.63
N GLY A 104 -3.24 6.45 -15.75
CA GLY A 104 -3.81 5.97 -14.49
C GLY A 104 -2.77 5.30 -13.59
N TYR A 105 -3.27 4.73 -12.50
CA TYR A 105 -2.49 3.91 -11.59
C TYR A 105 -3.29 2.70 -11.09
N ALA A 106 -2.59 1.69 -10.61
CA ALA A 106 -3.16 0.52 -9.96
C ALA A 106 -2.42 0.25 -8.64
N VAL A 107 -3.14 -0.13 -7.59
CA VAL A 107 -2.53 -0.59 -6.34
C VAL A 107 -2.47 -2.11 -6.38
N VAL A 108 -1.26 -2.66 -6.39
CA VAL A 108 -1.01 -4.10 -6.50
C VAL A 108 -0.36 -4.62 -5.23
N ARG A 109 -0.67 -5.86 -4.87
CA ARG A 109 0.12 -6.58 -3.86
C ARG A 109 1.47 -6.94 -4.48
N GLY A 110 2.54 -6.68 -3.76
CA GLY A 110 3.89 -7.01 -4.15
C GLY A 110 4.03 -8.52 -4.22
N THR A 111 4.07 -9.07 -5.43
CA THR A 111 4.91 -10.23 -5.66
C THR A 111 6.33 -9.71 -5.82
N PRO A 112 7.29 -10.10 -4.96
CA PRO A 112 8.69 -9.82 -5.25
C PRO A 112 8.97 -10.42 -6.63
N ARG A 113 9.46 -9.60 -7.56
CA ARG A 113 9.91 -10.12 -8.85
C ARG A 113 11.04 -11.10 -8.55
N GLY A 114 10.74 -12.40 -8.65
CA GLY A 114 11.73 -13.46 -8.61
C GLY A 114 12.77 -13.20 -9.69
N ASN A 115 14.02 -13.17 -9.26
CA ASN A 115 15.20 -12.92 -10.09
C ASN A 115 15.47 -14.11 -11.01
#